data_AF-A0A6P0X1E3-F1
#
_entry.id   AF-A0A6P0X1E3-F1
#
_cell.length_a   1.000
_cell.length_b   1.000
_cell.length_c   1.000
_cell.angle_alpha   90.00
_cell.angle_beta   90.00
_cell.angle_gamma   90.00
#
_symmetry.space_group_name_H-M   'P 1'
#
loop_
_entity.id
_entity.type
_entity.pdbx_description
1 polymer ?
#
loop_
_entity_poly.entity_id
_entity_poly.type
_entity_poly.pdbx_seq_one_letter_code
_entity_poly.pdbx_strand_id
1 'polypeptide(L)'
;MRRDTPTFNETLNQLKAGSAKLWMLLVGVNQYQKPWNSLDYAVADCQGLKEALEKATEQFKNREFLVHHDGANLPPRLDNVLESLQQIASKANSLDVILFYFAGHGKIEKGSQEPFLCLADTQPGNLFNTGLALDEVLQQFRDCSACKQLVLLDACHSGGIISVLGKTRATEKNHFGAIYTPDRDFLALLH
;
A
#
# COMPACT_ATOMS: atom_id res chain seq x y z
N MET A 1 2.16 -16.24 23.49
CA MET A 1 2.52 -14.96 24.13
C MET A 1 1.90 -13.85 23.29
N ARG A 2 0.94 -13.08 23.82
CA ARG A 2 0.48 -11.87 23.12
C ARG A 2 1.66 -10.89 23.15
N ARG A 3 2.13 -10.42 21.98
CA ARG A 3 3.09 -9.32 21.95
C ARG A 3 2.32 -8.09 22.43
N ASP A 4 2.78 -7.43 23.49
CA ASP A 4 2.15 -6.21 23.95
C ASP A 4 2.43 -5.10 22.92
N THR A 5 1.43 -4.83 22.08
CA THR A 5 1.51 -3.79 21.05
C THR A 5 1.54 -2.41 21.74
N PRO A 6 2.53 -1.54 21.44
CA PRO A 6 2.60 -0.21 22.03
C PRO A 6 1.32 0.60 21.80
N THR A 7 0.92 1.41 22.76
CA THR A 7 -0.17 2.37 22.60
C THR A 7 0.18 3.42 21.53
N PHE A 8 -0.82 4.17 21.07
CA PHE A 8 -0.61 5.25 20.11
C PHE A 8 0.40 6.29 20.62
N ASN A 9 0.24 6.76 21.86
CA ASN A 9 1.13 7.78 22.44
C ASN A 9 2.57 7.25 22.63
N GLU A 10 2.75 5.99 23.02
CA GLU A 10 4.07 5.39 23.12
C GLU A 10 4.76 5.31 21.75
N THR A 11 4.02 4.92 20.72
CA THR A 11 4.54 4.86 19.35
C THR A 11 4.96 6.24 18.85
N LEU A 12 4.12 7.27 19.07
CA LEU A 12 4.47 8.65 18.71
C LEU A 12 5.74 9.11 19.42
N ASN A 13 5.90 8.79 20.69
CA ASN A 13 7.10 9.13 21.44
C ASN A 13 8.33 8.37 20.91
N GLN A 14 8.20 7.09 20.55
CA GLN A 14 9.29 6.30 19.96
C GLN A 14 9.73 6.84 18.60
N LEU A 15 8.79 7.23 17.73
CA LEU A 15 9.06 7.86 16.43
C LEU A 15 9.77 9.22 16.59
N LYS A 16 9.34 10.04 17.55
CA LYS A 16 10.01 11.32 17.89
C LYS A 16 11.38 11.10 18.53
N ALA A 17 11.54 10.06 19.35
CA ALA A 17 12.80 9.74 20.01
C ALA A 17 13.83 9.13 19.04
N GLY A 18 13.38 8.49 17.96
CA GLY A 18 14.21 7.77 16.98
C GLY A 18 14.44 6.30 17.34
N SER A 19 13.71 5.77 18.31
CA SER A 19 13.74 4.33 18.65
C SER A 19 12.78 3.49 17.79
N ALA A 20 11.88 4.14 17.04
CA ALA A 20 11.06 3.55 16.00
C ALA A 20 11.30 4.27 14.66
N LYS A 21 11.05 3.56 13.56
CA LYS A 21 11.12 4.09 12.19
C LYS A 21 9.74 4.07 11.53
N LEU A 22 9.45 5.13 10.76
CA LEU A 22 8.29 5.19 9.87
C LEU A 22 8.71 4.81 8.44
N TRP A 23 8.20 3.69 7.94
CA TRP A 23 8.39 3.22 6.57
C TRP A 23 7.18 3.61 5.72
N MET A 24 7.40 4.25 4.57
CA MET A 24 6.35 4.68 3.66
C MET A 24 6.66 4.17 2.25
N LEU A 25 5.87 3.21 1.77
CA LEU A 25 5.90 2.74 0.39
C LEU A 25 4.71 3.34 -0.36
N LEU A 26 4.99 4.24 -1.31
CA LEU A 26 3.97 4.96 -2.06
C LEU A 26 4.09 4.60 -3.55
N VAL A 27 3.01 4.13 -4.15
CA VAL A 27 2.99 3.67 -5.54
C VAL A 27 1.86 4.37 -6.29
N GLY A 28 2.19 5.08 -7.38
CA GLY A 28 1.23 5.76 -8.24
C GLY A 28 1.45 5.43 -9.71
N VAL A 29 0.44 4.90 -10.40
CA VAL A 29 0.61 4.39 -11.78
C VAL A 29 -0.44 4.97 -12.72
N ASN A 30 0.01 5.85 -13.60
CA ASN A 30 -0.73 6.44 -14.71
C ASN A 30 -0.47 5.70 -16.04
N GLN A 31 0.77 5.29 -16.32
CA GLN A 31 1.12 4.74 -17.63
C GLN A 31 1.18 3.22 -17.61
N TYR A 32 0.45 2.62 -18.54
CA TYR A 32 0.35 1.18 -18.70
C TYR A 32 0.56 0.81 -20.17
N GLN A 33 1.04 -0.41 -20.41
CA GLN A 33 1.13 -0.95 -21.76
C GLN A 33 -0.27 -1.14 -22.36
N LYS A 34 -0.42 -0.94 -23.68
CA LYS A 34 -1.68 -1.27 -24.35
C LYS A 34 -2.01 -2.76 -24.15
N PRO A 35 -3.29 -3.14 -24.00
CA PRO A 35 -4.51 -2.37 -24.24
C PRO A 35 -5.04 -1.55 -23.05
N TRP A 36 -4.30 -1.43 -21.95
CA TRP A 36 -4.75 -0.65 -20.81
C TRP A 36 -4.94 0.84 -21.18
N ASN A 37 -5.92 1.47 -20.53
CA ASN A 37 -6.08 2.91 -20.56
C ASN A 37 -5.14 3.52 -19.53
N SER A 38 -4.48 4.61 -19.88
CA SER A 38 -3.73 5.41 -18.91
C SER A 38 -4.69 6.08 -17.92
N LEU A 39 -4.17 6.43 -16.75
CA LEU A 39 -4.82 7.30 -15.77
C LEU A 39 -4.15 8.67 -15.77
N ASP A 40 -4.86 9.68 -15.27
CA ASP A 40 -4.34 11.06 -15.26
C ASP A 40 -3.84 11.48 -13.86
N TYR A 41 -4.37 10.89 -12.78
CA TYR A 41 -4.23 11.44 -11.42
C TYR A 41 -3.41 10.59 -10.44
N ALA A 42 -3.22 9.29 -10.67
CA ALA A 42 -2.58 8.40 -9.69
C ALA A 42 -1.14 8.83 -9.31
N VAL A 43 -0.38 9.35 -10.28
CA VAL A 43 0.95 9.91 -10.01
C VAL A 43 0.87 11.20 -9.18
N ALA A 44 -0.06 12.10 -9.53
CA ALA A 44 -0.26 13.35 -8.80
C ALA A 44 -0.71 13.10 -7.36
N ASP A 45 -1.60 12.14 -7.14
CA ASP A 45 -2.08 11.75 -5.80
C ASP A 45 -0.95 11.15 -4.96
N CYS A 46 -0.14 10.26 -5.55
CA CYS A 46 1.04 9.70 -4.90
C CYS A 46 2.06 10.78 -4.50
N GLN A 47 2.33 11.74 -5.38
CA GLN A 47 3.26 12.84 -5.11
C GLN A 47 2.71 13.80 -4.05
N GLY A 48 1.43 14.18 -4.15
CA GLY A 48 0.77 15.04 -3.17
C GLY A 48 0.74 14.42 -1.78
N LEU A 49 0.44 13.12 -1.69
CA LEU A 49 0.48 12.40 -0.41
C LEU A 49 1.90 12.37 0.17
N LYS A 50 2.92 12.12 -0.65
CA LYS A 50 4.33 12.16 -0.23
C LYS A 50 4.68 13.52 0.39
N GLU A 51 4.35 14.62 -0.29
CA GLU A 51 4.62 15.97 0.22
C GLU A 51 3.88 16.29 1.52
N ALA A 52 2.62 15.86 1.63
CA ALA A 52 1.83 16.04 2.85
C ALA A 52 2.43 15.23 4.01
N LEU A 53 2.81 13.98 3.78
CA LEU A 53 3.43 13.12 4.78
C LEU A 53 4.80 13.64 5.23
N GLU A 54 5.62 14.16 4.32
CA GLU A 54 6.90 14.78 4.69
C GLU A 54 6.72 15.90 5.71
N LYS A 55 5.75 16.79 5.46
CA LYS A 55 5.42 17.89 6.39
C LYS A 55 4.84 17.37 7.70
N ALA A 56 3.86 16.46 7.63
CA ALA A 56 3.16 15.94 8.80
C ALA A 56 4.07 15.12 9.73
N THR A 57 5.12 14.52 9.18
CA THR A 57 6.02 13.61 9.91
C THR A 57 7.38 14.22 10.21
N GLU A 58 7.59 15.53 9.93
CA GLU A 58 8.87 16.24 10.07
C GLU A 58 9.55 16.06 11.44
N GLN A 59 8.75 15.94 12.50
CA GLN A 59 9.21 15.71 13.88
C GLN A 59 9.74 14.28 14.18
N PHE A 60 9.55 13.31 13.29
CA PHE A 60 10.01 11.92 13.49
C PHE A 60 11.44 11.75 13.01
N LYS A 61 12.34 11.21 13.86
CA LYS A 61 13.77 11.19 13.53
C LYS A 61 14.14 10.21 12.42
N ASN A 62 13.45 9.07 12.35
CA ASN A 62 13.74 8.00 11.39
C ASN A 62 12.55 7.79 10.46
N ARG A 63 12.70 8.18 9.20
CA ARG A 63 11.69 8.03 8.14
C ARG A 63 12.34 7.48 6.88
N GLU A 64 11.63 6.60 6.19
CA GLU A 64 11.99 6.12 4.85
C GLU A 64 10.83 6.32 3.90
N PHE A 65 11.10 6.93 2.75
CA PHE A 65 10.16 7.00 1.64
C PHE A 65 10.69 6.14 0.49
N LEU A 66 9.96 5.09 0.14
CA LEU A 66 10.14 4.30 -1.07
C LEU A 66 9.00 4.67 -2.02
N VAL A 67 9.30 5.48 -3.04
CA VAL A 67 8.28 6.09 -3.90
C VAL A 67 8.45 5.59 -5.33
N HIS A 68 7.40 4.99 -5.86
CA HIS A 68 7.35 4.48 -7.22
C HIS A 68 6.24 5.16 -8.01
N HIS A 69 6.59 5.89 -9.06
CA HIS A 69 5.59 6.46 -9.97
C HIS A 69 6.16 6.68 -11.37
N ASP A 70 5.30 6.95 -12.35
CA ASP A 70 5.76 7.22 -13.72
C ASP A 70 6.71 8.43 -13.73
N GLY A 71 7.91 8.25 -14.27
CA GLY A 71 8.94 9.30 -14.30
C GLY A 71 9.74 9.48 -13.00
N ALA A 72 9.50 8.67 -11.95
CA ALA A 72 10.38 8.61 -10.78
C ALA A 72 11.70 7.90 -11.11
N ASN A 73 12.72 8.05 -10.24
CA ASN A 73 13.95 7.26 -10.30
C ASN A 73 13.67 5.76 -10.16
N LEU A 74 12.62 5.39 -9.41
CA LEU A 74 12.13 4.03 -9.27
C LEU A 74 10.80 3.91 -10.01
N PRO A 75 10.77 3.34 -11.23
CA PRO A 75 9.53 3.18 -11.96
C PRO A 75 8.62 2.15 -11.26
N PRO A 76 7.28 2.26 -11.40
CA PRO A 76 6.32 1.39 -10.73
C PRO A 76 6.15 0.08 -11.51
N ARG A 77 7.22 -0.71 -11.50
CA ARG A 77 7.29 -2.06 -12.08
C ARG A 77 7.24 -3.11 -10.98
N LEU A 78 6.79 -4.31 -11.30
CA LEU A 78 6.60 -5.39 -10.33
C LEU A 78 7.86 -5.70 -9.54
N ASP A 79 9.00 -5.84 -10.22
CA ASP A 79 10.30 -6.10 -9.59
C ASP A 79 10.69 -5.04 -8.56
N ASN A 80 10.62 -3.76 -8.94
CA ASN A 80 10.98 -2.64 -8.07
C ASN A 80 10.08 -2.54 -6.84
N VAL A 81 8.77 -2.75 -7.02
CA VAL A 81 7.81 -2.66 -5.90
C VAL A 81 7.99 -3.85 -4.96
N LEU A 82 8.22 -5.06 -5.49
CA LEU A 82 8.52 -6.25 -4.68
C LEU A 82 9.84 -6.09 -3.90
N GLU A 83 10.88 -5.52 -4.51
CA GLU A 83 12.14 -5.25 -3.81
C GLU A 83 11.93 -4.28 -2.64
N SER A 84 11.15 -3.21 -2.83
CA SER A 84 10.79 -2.28 -1.76
C SER A 84 9.97 -2.94 -0.65
N LEU A 85 9.01 -3.81 -1.00
CA LEU A 85 8.24 -4.59 -0.02
C LEU A 85 9.15 -5.52 0.80
N GLN A 86 10.05 -6.26 0.13
CA GLN A 86 11.02 -7.15 0.77
C GLN A 86 12.01 -6.38 1.67
N GLN A 87 12.45 -5.19 1.23
CA GLN A 87 13.28 -4.31 2.04
C GLN A 87 12.58 -3.92 3.35
N ILE A 88 11.30 -3.53 3.29
CA ILE A 88 10.54 -3.18 4.49
C ILE A 88 10.36 -4.43 5.36
N ALA A 89 9.89 -5.53 4.79
CA ALA A 89 9.59 -6.77 5.54
C ALA A 89 10.83 -7.32 6.27
N SER A 90 12.02 -7.21 5.67
CA SER A 90 13.28 -7.71 6.25
C SER A 90 13.92 -6.77 7.28
N LYS A 91 13.67 -5.46 7.21
CA LYS A 91 14.33 -4.46 8.07
C LYS A 91 13.43 -3.90 9.17
N ALA A 92 12.11 -3.94 8.99
CA ALA A 92 11.20 -3.36 9.96
C ALA A 92 11.12 -4.21 11.23
N ASN A 93 11.11 -3.55 12.39
CA ASN A 93 11.01 -4.20 13.70
C ASN A 93 9.64 -3.93 14.36
N SER A 94 9.38 -4.52 15.52
CA SER A 94 8.07 -4.45 16.19
C SER A 94 7.62 -3.05 16.65
N LEU A 95 8.53 -2.09 16.77
CA LEU A 95 8.22 -0.70 17.12
C LEU A 95 7.95 0.17 15.88
N ASP A 96 8.33 -0.31 14.70
CA ASP A 96 8.19 0.44 13.46
C ASP A 96 6.75 0.55 13.01
N VAL A 97 6.49 1.59 12.22
CA VAL A 97 5.19 1.84 11.57
C VAL A 97 5.37 1.73 10.06
N ILE A 98 4.49 0.99 9.40
CA ILE A 98 4.48 0.84 7.94
C ILE A 98 3.24 1.55 7.37
N LEU A 99 3.44 2.36 6.35
CA LEU A 99 2.39 2.89 5.48
C LEU A 99 2.65 2.37 4.06
N PHE A 100 1.66 1.71 3.49
CA PHE A 100 1.61 1.36 2.09
C PHE A 100 0.47 2.12 1.43
N TYR A 101 0.76 2.84 0.35
CA TYR A 101 -0.23 3.53 -0.46
C TYR A 101 -0.09 3.08 -1.91
N PHE A 102 -1.22 2.76 -2.54
CA PHE A 102 -1.27 2.45 -3.95
C PHE A 102 -2.39 3.24 -4.63
N ALA A 103 -2.08 3.91 -5.73
CA ALA A 103 -3.03 4.50 -6.67
C ALA A 103 -2.82 3.95 -8.08
N GLY A 104 -3.88 3.45 -8.71
CA GLY A 104 -3.78 2.86 -10.04
C GLY A 104 -4.95 1.95 -10.44
N HIS A 105 -4.73 1.11 -11.45
CA HIS A 105 -5.71 0.10 -11.86
C HIS A 105 -5.75 -1.07 -10.88
N GLY A 106 -6.96 -1.46 -10.49
CA GLY A 106 -7.24 -2.69 -9.78
C GLY A 106 -8.02 -3.67 -10.66
N LYS A 107 -7.61 -4.94 -10.70
CA LYS A 107 -8.35 -6.01 -11.38
C LYS A 107 -8.53 -7.26 -10.52
N ILE A 108 -9.54 -8.03 -10.87
CA ILE A 108 -9.69 -9.42 -10.42
C ILE A 108 -9.43 -10.31 -11.63
N GLU A 109 -8.57 -11.31 -11.46
CA GLU A 109 -8.26 -12.27 -12.51
C GLU A 109 -9.48 -13.15 -12.82
N LYS A 110 -9.74 -13.41 -14.10
CA LYS A 110 -10.94 -14.13 -14.54
C LYS A 110 -10.93 -15.55 -14.01
N GLY A 111 -12.03 -15.98 -13.39
CA GLY A 111 -12.15 -17.31 -12.80
C GLY A 111 -11.49 -17.44 -11.41
N SER A 112 -10.86 -16.38 -10.90
CA SER A 112 -10.41 -16.28 -9.52
C SER A 112 -11.27 -15.26 -8.74
N GLN A 113 -11.03 -15.14 -7.43
CA GLN A 113 -11.47 -14.00 -6.63
C GLN A 113 -10.28 -13.17 -6.13
N GLU A 114 -9.11 -13.33 -6.75
CA GLU A 114 -7.89 -12.69 -6.27
C GLU A 114 -7.74 -11.27 -6.83
N PRO A 115 -7.62 -10.25 -5.96
CA PRO A 115 -7.42 -8.88 -6.38
C PRO A 115 -5.94 -8.58 -6.66
N PHE A 116 -5.68 -7.95 -7.80
CA PHE A 116 -4.36 -7.51 -8.24
C PHE A 116 -4.29 -5.99 -8.39
N LEU A 117 -3.22 -5.40 -7.85
CA LEU A 117 -2.80 -4.03 -8.11
C LEU A 117 -1.96 -4.04 -9.40
N CYS A 118 -2.41 -3.29 -10.41
CA CYS A 118 -1.75 -3.27 -11.71
C CYS A 118 -0.60 -2.24 -11.69
N LEU A 119 0.57 -2.68 -12.12
CA LEU A 119 1.80 -1.91 -12.27
C LEU A 119 2.05 -1.59 -13.75
N ALA A 120 3.05 -0.77 -14.04
CA ALA A 120 3.29 -0.26 -15.40
C ALA A 120 3.55 -1.37 -16.43
N ASP A 121 4.08 -2.52 -15.98
CA ASP A 121 4.37 -3.71 -16.78
C ASP A 121 3.36 -4.85 -16.61
N THR A 122 2.24 -4.62 -15.92
CA THR A 122 1.16 -5.61 -15.81
C THR A 122 0.50 -5.87 -17.15
N GLN A 123 0.37 -7.14 -17.50
CA GLN A 123 -0.26 -7.62 -18.73
C GLN A 123 -1.70 -8.08 -18.47
N PRO A 124 -2.71 -7.62 -19.22
CA PRO A 124 -4.12 -7.90 -18.91
C PRO A 124 -4.54 -9.37 -19.04
N GLY A 125 -3.74 -10.20 -19.73
CA GLY A 125 -3.98 -11.63 -19.86
C GLY A 125 -3.07 -12.49 -18.97
N ASN A 126 -2.30 -11.88 -18.08
CA ASN A 126 -1.31 -12.57 -17.26
C ASN A 126 -1.11 -11.89 -15.89
N LEU A 127 -2.21 -11.61 -15.17
CA LEU A 127 -2.13 -10.88 -13.90
C LEU A 127 -1.34 -11.66 -12.84
N PHE A 128 -1.47 -12.98 -12.79
CA PHE A 128 -0.73 -13.83 -11.84
C PHE A 128 0.79 -13.64 -11.87
N ASN A 129 1.37 -13.38 -13.04
CA ASN A 129 2.83 -13.26 -13.18
C ASN A 129 3.32 -11.82 -13.32
N THR A 130 2.43 -10.86 -13.58
CA THR A 130 2.82 -9.48 -13.94
C THR A 130 2.08 -8.41 -13.16
N GLY A 131 1.03 -8.78 -12.43
CA GLY A 131 0.35 -7.92 -11.46
C GLY A 131 0.89 -8.18 -10.05
N LEU A 132 0.65 -7.22 -9.16
CA LEU A 132 0.96 -7.38 -7.75
C LEU A 132 -0.28 -7.90 -7.03
N ALA A 133 -0.25 -9.16 -6.60
CA ALA A 133 -1.34 -9.74 -5.83
C ALA A 133 -1.49 -8.99 -4.50
N LEU A 134 -2.71 -8.55 -4.18
CA LEU A 134 -2.95 -7.86 -2.92
C LEU A 134 -2.69 -8.80 -1.73
N ASP A 135 -3.01 -10.08 -1.84
CA ASP A 135 -2.74 -11.03 -0.76
C ASP A 135 -1.23 -11.23 -0.53
N GLU A 136 -0.40 -11.13 -1.58
CA GLU A 136 1.06 -11.14 -1.43
C GLU A 136 1.54 -9.94 -0.61
N VAL A 137 1.04 -8.73 -0.91
CA VAL A 137 1.36 -7.53 -0.11
C VAL A 137 0.94 -7.73 1.35
N LEU A 138 -0.29 -8.19 1.57
CA LEU A 138 -0.80 -8.41 2.93
C LEU A 138 -0.06 -9.53 3.66
N GLN A 139 0.41 -10.56 2.95
CA GLN A 139 1.19 -11.64 3.53
C GLN A 139 2.58 -11.16 3.96
N GLN A 140 3.30 -10.42 3.11
CA GLN A 140 4.59 -9.82 3.47
C GLN A 140 4.47 -8.94 4.72
N PHE A 141 3.35 -8.23 4.83
CA PHE A 141 3.02 -7.40 5.98
C PHE A 141 2.63 -8.21 7.23
N ARG A 142 1.88 -9.30 7.10
CA ARG A 142 1.61 -10.23 8.21
C ARG A 142 2.87 -10.90 8.75
N ASP A 143 3.81 -11.23 7.87
CA ASP A 143 5.08 -11.87 8.22
C ASP A 143 6.12 -10.86 8.73
N CYS A 144 5.90 -9.57 8.47
CA CYS A 144 6.73 -8.48 8.98
C CYS A 144 6.59 -8.33 10.50
N SER A 145 7.68 -7.96 11.18
CA SER A 145 7.69 -7.82 12.63
C SER A 145 6.93 -6.58 13.12
N ALA A 146 6.75 -5.56 12.27
CA ALA A 146 6.10 -4.30 12.62
C ALA A 146 4.65 -4.50 13.08
N CYS A 147 4.33 -4.05 14.29
CA CYS A 147 2.99 -4.22 14.86
C CYS A 147 1.97 -3.21 14.32
N LYS A 148 2.41 -2.12 13.68
CA LYS A 148 1.53 -1.07 13.18
C LYS A 148 1.71 -0.89 11.69
N GLN A 149 0.65 -1.18 10.94
CA GLN A 149 0.69 -1.15 9.49
C GLN A 149 -0.62 -0.55 8.98
N LEU A 150 -0.50 0.32 7.99
CA LEU A 150 -1.60 1.03 7.34
C LEU A 150 -1.46 0.81 5.84
N VAL A 151 -2.45 0.15 5.23
CA VAL A 151 -2.53 0.01 3.77
C VAL A 151 -3.66 0.89 3.26
N LEU A 152 -3.36 1.77 2.31
CA LEU A 152 -4.29 2.67 1.65
C LEU A 152 -4.35 2.31 0.16
N LEU A 153 -5.55 1.97 -0.33
CA LEU A 153 -5.73 1.59 -1.73
C LEU A 153 -6.70 2.57 -2.41
N ASP A 154 -6.18 3.30 -3.39
CA ASP A 154 -6.90 4.19 -4.29
C ASP A 154 -6.92 3.59 -5.71
N ALA A 155 -7.62 2.45 -5.83
CA ALA A 155 -7.68 1.68 -7.07
C ALA A 155 -9.11 1.61 -7.61
N CYS A 156 -9.32 2.13 -8.82
CA CYS A 156 -10.64 2.30 -9.40
C CYS A 156 -11.35 0.98 -9.81
N HIS A 157 -12.67 1.01 -9.63
CA HIS A 157 -13.80 0.06 -9.79
C HIS A 157 -13.87 -0.93 -10.97
N SER A 158 -12.89 -1.06 -11.85
CA SER A 158 -13.07 -1.82 -13.11
C SER A 158 -13.04 -3.35 -12.98
N GLY A 159 -12.97 -3.90 -11.75
CA GLY A 159 -12.83 -5.35 -11.54
C GLY A 159 -13.35 -5.91 -10.22
N GLY A 160 -13.88 -5.11 -9.28
CA GLY A 160 -14.51 -5.66 -8.06
C GLY A 160 -13.58 -5.92 -6.87
N ILE A 161 -12.35 -5.39 -6.83
CA ILE A 161 -11.42 -5.54 -5.68
C ILE A 161 -12.10 -5.19 -4.35
N ILE A 162 -12.80 -4.03 -4.30
CA ILE A 162 -13.54 -3.60 -3.11
C ILE A 162 -14.66 -4.58 -2.76
N SER A 163 -15.30 -5.23 -3.75
CA SER A 163 -16.35 -6.23 -3.49
C SER A 163 -15.80 -7.52 -2.90
N VAL A 164 -14.56 -7.91 -3.23
CA VAL A 164 -13.89 -9.06 -2.61
C VAL A 164 -13.44 -8.71 -1.19
N LEU A 165 -12.86 -7.52 -1.00
CA LEU A 165 -12.47 -7.04 0.33
C LEU A 165 -13.70 -6.90 1.26
N GLY A 166 -14.79 -6.30 0.78
CA GLY A 166 -16.04 -6.12 1.52
C GLY A 166 -16.88 -7.39 1.70
N LYS A 167 -16.71 -8.43 0.86
CA LYS A 167 -17.28 -9.77 1.12
C LYS A 167 -16.57 -10.50 2.27
N THR A 168 -15.33 -10.11 2.56
CA THR A 168 -14.54 -10.73 3.63
C THR A 168 -14.92 -10.18 5.01
N ARG A 169 -15.61 -9.04 5.10
CA ARG A 169 -16.49 -8.55 6.20
C ARG A 169 -17.09 -7.17 5.82
N ALA A 170 -18.37 -6.95 6.14
CA ALA A 170 -19.22 -5.78 5.79
C ALA A 170 -18.53 -4.40 5.96
N THR A 171 -18.76 -3.34 5.18
CA THR A 171 -20.04 -2.66 4.83
C THR A 171 -19.87 -1.68 3.65
N GLU A 172 -20.99 -1.45 2.94
CA GLU A 172 -21.45 -0.29 2.14
C GLU A 172 -20.61 0.40 1.04
N LYS A 173 -21.36 0.77 -0.01
CA LYS A 173 -20.96 1.29 -1.33
C LYS A 173 -20.79 2.81 -1.27
N ASN A 174 -19.62 3.33 -1.62
CA ASN A 174 -19.33 4.60 -2.32
C ASN A 174 -17.79 4.73 -2.49
N HIS A 175 -17.25 5.84 -2.99
CA HIS A 175 -15.81 6.02 -3.26
C HIS A 175 -14.96 5.87 -1.98
N PHE A 176 -14.55 4.64 -1.65
CA PHE A 176 -13.79 4.33 -0.44
C PHE A 176 -12.36 3.91 -0.81
N GLY A 177 -11.38 4.59 -0.22
CA GLY A 177 -10.07 4.00 0.04
C GLY A 177 -10.21 2.98 1.18
N ALA A 178 -9.63 1.79 0.99
CA ALA A 178 -9.62 0.76 2.04
C ALA A 178 -8.42 0.97 2.97
N ILE A 179 -8.63 1.04 4.29
CA ILE A 179 -7.59 0.96 5.32
C ILE A 179 -7.54 -0.44 5.88
N TYR A 180 -6.43 -1.14 5.64
CA TYR A 180 -6.15 -2.42 6.31
C TYR A 180 -5.16 -2.22 7.44
N THR A 181 -5.54 -2.71 8.63
CA THR A 181 -4.61 -2.97 9.74
C THR A 181 -4.54 -4.48 10.00
N PRO A 182 -3.35 -5.07 10.18
CA PRO A 182 -3.19 -6.50 10.43
C PRO A 182 -3.88 -6.98 11.72
N ASP A 183 -4.08 -6.08 12.68
CA ASP A 183 -4.72 -6.33 13.99
C ASP A 183 -6.26 -6.26 13.98
N ARG A 184 -6.88 -6.37 12.79
CA ARG A 184 -8.33 -6.58 12.56
C ARG A 184 -9.26 -5.37 12.64
N ASP A 185 -8.75 -4.15 12.61
CA ASP A 185 -9.61 -2.98 12.46
C ASP A 185 -9.55 -2.47 11.02
N PHE A 186 -10.60 -2.79 10.26
CA PHE A 186 -10.85 -2.18 8.96
C PHE A 186 -11.36 -0.77 9.20
N LEU A 187 -10.65 0.22 8.68
CA LEU A 187 -11.19 1.56 8.54
C LEU A 187 -11.38 1.79 7.03
N ALA A 188 -12.38 2.56 6.65
CA ALA A 188 -12.53 2.97 5.26
C ALA A 188 -12.52 4.49 5.29
N LEU A 189 -11.65 5.12 4.51
CA LEU A 189 -11.69 6.57 4.31
C LEU A 189 -12.40 6.83 2.98
N LEU A 190 -13.53 7.52 3.07
CA LEU A 190 -14.21 8.14 1.93
C LEU A 190 -13.44 9.41 1.56
N HIS A 191 -13.33 9.64 0.26
CA HIS A 191 -13.38 11.00 -0.27
C HIS A 191 -14.70 11.20 -1.01
#